data_AF-A0A5C6HLL4-F1
#
_entry.id   AF-A0A5C6HLL4-F1
#
_cell.length_a   1.000
_cell.length_b   1.000
_cell.length_c   1.000
_cell.angle_alpha   90.00
_cell.angle_beta   90.00
_cell.angle_gamma   90.00
#
_symmetry.space_group_name_H-M   'P 1'
#
loop_
_entity.id
_entity.type
_entity.pdbx_description
1 polymer ?
#
loop_
_entity_poly.entity_id
_entity_poly.type
_entity_poly.pdbx_seq_one_letter_code
_entity_poly.pdbx_strand_id
1 'polypeptide(L)'
;MKVEEVERLLVQFYEGNTTEEEESSLIHFFCTEKVSAELGKDQQLFLFLHQQKEKPSLPEGLESKLNRLIDEKAEEERRFFHRNRSKRNWKWVGSIAASLLLLMVIAYSMGVFREEMRPPTPEDTFSNPELAYEVLESTLMEVSTNLNKGVTEVKKTQQDIHKVTCEVKKEITKKH
;
A
#
# COMPACT_ATOMS: atom_id res chain seq x y z
N MET A 1 49.96 10.49 -7.85
CA MET A 1 48.95 9.45 -7.54
C MET A 1 49.14 8.31 -8.55
N LYS A 2 48.81 7.06 -8.21
CA LYS A 2 48.85 5.97 -9.22
C LYS A 2 47.58 6.00 -10.07
N VAL A 3 47.66 5.61 -11.35
CA VAL A 3 46.51 5.66 -12.29
C VAL A 3 45.34 4.80 -11.80
N GLU A 4 45.60 3.59 -11.30
CA GLU A 4 44.56 2.68 -10.75
C GLU A 4 43.78 3.30 -9.57
N GLU A 5 44.46 4.12 -8.77
CA GLU A 5 43.86 4.80 -7.62
C GLU A 5 42.97 5.96 -8.07
N VAL A 6 43.38 6.67 -9.13
CA VAL A 6 42.59 7.73 -9.76
C VAL A 6 41.31 7.17 -10.37
N GLU A 7 41.37 6.05 -11.09
CA GLU A 7 40.18 5.40 -11.66
C GLU A 7 39.18 4.97 -10.58
N ARG A 8 39.67 4.39 -9.47
CA ARG A 8 38.81 4.04 -8.33
C ARG A 8 38.16 5.27 -7.72
N LEU A 9 38.93 6.34 -7.52
CA LEU A 9 38.41 7.58 -6.94
C LEU A 9 37.43 8.30 -7.88
N LEU A 10 37.59 8.19 -9.20
CA LEU A 10 36.61 8.72 -10.16
C LEU A 10 35.27 8.01 -10.04
N VAL A 11 35.26 6.68 -9.89
CA VAL A 11 34.01 5.94 -9.66
C VAL A 11 33.32 6.44 -8.39
N GLN A 12 34.07 6.58 -7.30
CA GLN A 12 33.53 7.08 -6.03
C GLN A 12 33.07 8.54 -6.12
N PHE A 13 33.76 9.38 -6.89
CA PHE A 13 33.41 10.78 -7.12
C PHE A 13 32.07 10.87 -7.85
N TYR A 14 31.88 10.09 -8.91
CA TYR A 14 30.61 10.05 -9.63
C TYR A 14 29.45 9.46 -8.82
N GLU A 15 29.74 8.59 -7.85
CA GLU A 15 28.77 8.09 -6.87
C GLU A 15 28.50 9.06 -5.71
N GLY A 16 29.30 10.13 -5.56
CA GLY A 16 29.19 11.10 -4.47
C GLY A 16 29.71 10.59 -3.12
N ASN A 17 30.64 9.63 -3.13
CA ASN A 17 31.18 8.97 -1.93
C ASN A 17 32.60 9.48 -1.55
N THR A 18 33.13 10.50 -2.23
CA THR A 18 34.46 11.06 -1.99
C THR A 18 34.50 12.06 -0.84
N THR A 19 35.66 12.15 -0.21
CA THR A 19 35.98 13.18 0.80
C THR A 19 36.64 14.40 0.16
N GLU A 20 36.62 15.55 0.85
CA GLU A 20 37.23 16.80 0.37
C GLU A 20 38.74 16.68 0.08
N GLU A 21 39.44 15.82 0.85
CA GLU A 21 40.88 15.55 0.67
C GLU A 21 41.16 14.74 -0.61
N GLU A 22 40.32 13.74 -0.90
CA GLU A 22 40.40 12.92 -2.11
C GLU A 22 40.08 13.75 -3.36
N GLU A 23 39.05 14.59 -3.28
CA GLU A 23 38.69 15.51 -4.37
C GLU A 23 39.80 16.53 -4.63
N SER A 24 40.42 17.07 -3.58
CA SER A 24 41.56 17.97 -3.71
C SER A 24 42.75 17.30 -4.40
N SER A 25 42.98 16.02 -4.10
CA SER A 25 44.02 15.20 -4.73
C SER A 25 43.73 14.92 -6.21
N LEU A 26 42.47 14.62 -6.56
CA LEU A 26 42.02 14.46 -7.96
C LEU A 26 42.20 15.75 -8.76
N ILE A 27 41.78 16.88 -8.21
CA ILE A 27 41.94 18.20 -8.85
C ILE A 27 43.43 18.48 -9.09
N HIS A 28 44.28 18.28 -8.08
CA HIS A 28 45.73 18.51 -8.22
C HIS A 28 46.35 17.62 -9.30
N PHE A 29 45.95 16.34 -9.35
CA PHE A 29 46.40 15.39 -10.36
C PHE A 29 46.04 15.85 -11.78
N PHE A 30 44.77 16.19 -12.03
CA PHE A 30 44.30 16.62 -13.35
C PHE A 30 44.79 18.02 -13.77
N CYS A 31 45.13 18.89 -12.82
CA CYS A 31 45.72 20.21 -13.10
C CYS A 31 47.22 20.16 -13.44
N THR A 32 47.96 19.20 -12.90
CA THR A 32 49.44 19.18 -12.99
C THR A 32 49.94 18.26 -14.11
N GLU A 33 49.26 17.14 -14.38
CA GLU A 33 49.75 16.09 -15.27
C GLU A 33 48.94 16.02 -16.59
N LYS A 34 49.59 15.80 -17.73
CA LYS A 34 48.89 15.51 -19.01
C LYS A 34 48.53 14.03 -19.03
N VAL A 35 47.24 13.73 -18.90
CA VAL A 35 46.73 12.36 -18.70
C VAL A 35 46.44 11.68 -20.05
N SER A 36 46.42 10.34 -20.05
CA SER A 36 46.02 9.47 -21.15
C SER A 36 44.71 9.91 -21.82
N ALA A 37 44.54 9.59 -23.11
CA ALA A 37 43.36 9.92 -23.90
C ALA A 37 42.03 9.41 -23.29
N GLU A 38 42.07 8.32 -22.52
CA GLU A 38 40.89 7.73 -21.87
C GLU A 38 40.32 8.62 -20.76
N LEU A 39 41.20 9.29 -20.00
CA LEU A 39 40.87 10.19 -18.88
C LEU A 39 40.75 11.66 -19.31
N GLY A 40 40.88 11.94 -20.61
CA GLY A 40 40.86 13.31 -21.13
C GLY A 40 39.54 14.04 -20.88
N LYS A 41 38.41 13.31 -20.85
CA LYS A 41 37.08 13.87 -20.53
C LYS A 41 36.99 14.29 -19.07
N ASP A 42 37.45 13.43 -18.16
CA ASP A 42 37.48 13.73 -16.73
C ASP A 42 38.42 14.91 -16.46
N GLN A 43 39.59 14.94 -17.10
CA GLN A 43 40.51 16.08 -16.98
C GLN A 43 39.84 17.40 -17.36
N GLN A 44 39.10 17.45 -18.47
CA GLN A 44 38.37 18.66 -18.88
C GLN A 44 37.31 19.06 -17.85
N LEU A 45 36.59 18.10 -17.28
CA LEU A 45 35.60 18.35 -16.24
C LEU A 45 36.25 18.97 -15.00
N PHE A 46 37.31 18.36 -14.46
CA PHE A 46 37.98 18.87 -13.26
C PHE A 46 38.62 20.25 -13.50
N LEU A 47 39.18 20.49 -14.67
CA LEU A 47 39.70 21.82 -15.04
C LEU A 47 38.58 22.87 -15.08
N PHE A 48 37.43 22.55 -15.67
CA PHE A 48 36.28 23.46 -15.74
C PHE A 48 35.68 23.75 -14.36
N LEU A 49 35.57 22.72 -13.51
CA LEU A 49 35.09 22.85 -12.13
C LEU A 49 36.08 23.65 -11.27
N HIS A 50 37.39 23.43 -11.44
CA HIS A 50 38.41 24.18 -10.73
C HIS A 50 38.44 25.65 -11.17
N GLN A 51 38.27 25.93 -12.46
CA GLN A 51 38.21 27.29 -12.98
C GLN A 51 36.99 28.06 -12.47
N GLN A 52 35.89 27.37 -12.16
CA GLN A 52 34.70 27.95 -11.53
C GLN A 52 34.74 28.00 -10.00
N LYS A 53 35.86 27.65 -9.34
CA LYS A 53 35.97 27.77 -7.87
C LYS A 53 35.90 29.22 -7.37
N GLU A 54 35.93 30.23 -8.24
CA GLU A 54 35.44 31.56 -7.87
C GLU A 54 33.96 31.44 -7.52
N LYS A 55 33.69 31.32 -6.21
CA LYS A 55 32.35 31.29 -5.65
C LYS A 55 31.58 32.47 -6.25
N PRO A 56 30.56 32.23 -7.10
CA PRO A 56 29.78 33.32 -7.63
C PRO A 56 29.18 34.08 -6.45
N SER A 57 29.20 35.41 -6.52
CA SER A 57 28.62 36.24 -5.48
C SER A 57 27.16 35.87 -5.30
N LEU A 58 26.85 35.27 -4.16
CA LEU A 58 25.49 34.86 -3.84
C LEU A 58 24.66 36.12 -3.64
N PRO A 59 23.44 36.18 -4.20
CA PRO A 59 22.54 37.31 -3.95
C PRO A 59 22.28 37.47 -2.46
N GLU A 60 22.35 38.69 -1.96
CA GLU A 60 22.02 38.99 -0.57
C GLU A 60 20.59 38.51 -0.26
N GLY A 61 20.44 37.72 0.82
CA GLY A 61 19.15 37.19 1.26
C GLY A 61 18.69 35.89 0.59
N LEU A 62 19.51 35.24 -0.24
CA LEU A 62 19.18 33.91 -0.77
C LEU A 62 19.01 32.88 0.36
N GLU A 63 19.93 32.87 1.32
CA GLU A 63 19.91 31.98 2.47
C GLU A 63 18.67 32.18 3.34
N SER A 64 18.33 33.44 3.66
CA SER A 64 17.13 33.74 4.45
C SER A 64 15.85 33.38 3.70
N LYS A 65 15.81 33.57 2.38
CA LYS A 65 14.68 33.14 1.54
C LYS A 65 14.53 31.62 1.51
N LEU A 66 15.63 30.88 1.42
CA LEU A 66 15.65 29.41 1.47
C LEU A 66 15.14 28.91 2.83
N ASN A 67 15.68 29.45 3.93
CA ASN A 67 15.26 29.07 5.28
C ASN A 67 13.75 29.30 5.47
N ARG A 68 13.23 30.44 5.01
CA ARG A 68 11.79 30.73 5.04
C ARG A 68 10.96 29.71 4.25
N LEU A 69 11.42 29.30 3.07
CA LEU A 69 10.72 28.31 2.25
C LEU A 69 10.76 26.92 2.87
N ILE A 70 11.85 26.55 3.55
CA ILE A 70 11.97 25.29 4.28
C ILE A 70 10.96 25.25 5.43
N ASP A 71 10.89 26.33 6.22
CA ASP A 71 9.95 26.43 7.34
C ASP A 71 8.49 26.39 6.84
N GLU A 72 8.17 27.14 5.77
CA GLU A 72 6.85 27.14 5.15
C GLU A 72 6.45 25.75 4.63
N LYS A 73 7.37 25.03 3.98
CA LYS A 73 7.13 23.67 3.50
C LYS A 73 6.95 22.67 4.64
N ALA A 74 7.76 22.77 5.69
CA ALA A 74 7.62 21.93 6.88
C ALA A 74 6.26 22.17 7.57
N GLU A 75 5.77 23.41 7.59
CA GLU A 75 4.43 23.73 8.07
C GLU A 75 3.33 23.16 7.16
N GLU A 76 3.45 23.30 5.84
CA GLU A 76 2.50 22.73 4.89
C GLU A 76 2.36 21.23 5.06
N GLU A 77 3.47 20.50 5.14
CA GLU A 77 3.48 19.06 5.39
C GLU A 77 2.79 18.72 6.71
N ARG A 78 3.13 19.43 7.79
CA ARG A 78 2.44 19.27 9.10
C ARG A 78 0.94 19.53 8.99
N ARG A 79 0.49 20.49 8.19
CA ARG A 79 -0.94 20.77 7.94
C ARG A 79 -1.62 19.66 7.14
N PHE A 80 -0.92 19.01 6.20
CA PHE A 80 -1.44 17.82 5.51
C PHE A 80 -1.64 16.63 6.47
N PHE A 81 -0.72 16.42 7.42
CA PHE A 81 -0.84 15.37 8.44
C PHE A 81 -1.86 15.71 9.53
N HIS A 82 -2.07 16.99 9.85
CA HIS A 82 -3.17 17.46 10.70
C HIS A 82 -4.41 17.83 9.86
N ARG A 83 -4.99 16.82 9.19
CA ARG A 83 -6.33 16.93 8.58
C ARG A 83 -7.30 17.56 9.61
N ASN A 84 -7.76 18.78 9.29
CA ASN A 84 -8.65 19.62 10.11
C ASN A 84 -9.65 18.80 10.95
N ARG A 85 -9.34 18.58 12.24
CA ARG A 85 -10.18 17.79 13.15
C ARG A 85 -11.59 18.36 13.24
N SER A 86 -11.78 19.66 13.06
CA SER A 86 -13.07 20.34 13.21
C SER A 86 -14.19 19.74 12.34
N LYS A 87 -13.90 19.34 11.08
CA LYS A 87 -14.90 18.69 10.21
C LYS A 87 -15.23 17.24 10.61
N ARG A 88 -14.40 16.59 11.45
CA ARG A 88 -14.65 15.25 12.00
C ARG A 88 -15.63 15.29 13.16
N ASN A 89 -15.64 16.37 13.94
CA ASN A 89 -16.55 16.57 15.08
C ASN A 89 -18.02 16.59 14.64
N TRP A 90 -18.32 17.27 13.53
CA TRP A 90 -19.69 17.41 13.01
C TRP A 90 -20.30 16.08 12.59
N LYS A 91 -19.49 15.15 12.07
CA LYS A 91 -19.96 13.79 11.74
C LYS A 91 -20.31 13.00 13.00
N TRP A 92 -19.59 13.18 14.10
CA TRP A 92 -19.88 12.50 15.38
C TRP A 92 -21.11 13.10 16.07
N VAL A 93 -21.24 14.44 16.06
CA VAL A 93 -22.44 15.13 16.57
C VAL A 93 -23.69 14.76 15.78
N GLY A 94 -23.60 14.69 14.45
CA GLY A 94 -24.70 14.22 13.60
C GLY A 94 -25.13 12.78 13.88
N SER A 95 -24.16 11.90 14.18
CA SER A 95 -24.45 10.51 14.55
C SER A 95 -25.18 10.40 15.89
N ILE A 96 -24.82 11.22 16.88
CA ILE A 96 -25.47 11.24 18.19
C ILE A 96 -26.92 11.74 18.05
N ALA A 97 -27.13 12.81 17.29
CA ALA A 97 -28.47 13.35 17.05
C ALA A 97 -29.37 12.33 16.33
N ALA A 98 -28.86 11.66 15.30
CA ALA A 98 -29.60 10.63 14.57
C ALA A 98 -30.01 9.45 15.46
N SER A 99 -29.11 9.01 16.36
CA SER A 99 -29.39 7.94 17.33
C SER A 99 -30.52 8.33 18.29
N LEU A 100 -30.50 9.56 18.82
CA LEU A 100 -31.56 10.07 19.70
C LEU A 100 -32.91 10.18 18.99
N LEU A 101 -32.94 10.62 17.73
CA LEU A 101 -34.16 10.66 16.92
C LEU A 101 -34.71 9.27 16.65
N LEU A 102 -33.86 8.30 16.32
CA LEU A 102 -34.28 6.92 16.11
C LEU A 102 -34.89 6.32 17.38
N LEU A 103 -34.28 6.55 18.54
CA LEU A 103 -34.81 6.10 19.84
C LEU A 103 -36.16 6.75 20.16
N MET A 104 -36.31 8.06 19.89
CA MET A 104 -37.59 8.76 20.07
C MET A 104 -38.69 8.22 19.14
N VAL A 105 -38.37 7.95 17.87
CA VAL A 105 -39.32 7.36 16.91
C VAL A 105 -39.74 5.96 17.33
N ILE A 106 -38.78 5.12 17.73
CA ILE A 106 -39.09 3.76 18.20
C ILE A 106 -39.93 3.81 19.48
N ALA A 107 -39.57 4.64 20.46
CA ALA A 107 -40.31 4.77 21.71
C ALA A 107 -41.75 5.25 21.48
N TYR A 108 -41.95 6.24 20.61
CA TYR A 108 -43.28 6.71 20.22
C TYR A 108 -44.07 5.62 19.48
N SER A 109 -43.42 4.93 18.54
CA SER A 109 -44.04 3.85 17.77
C SER A 109 -44.50 2.69 18.66
N MET A 110 -43.70 2.28 19.66
CA MET A 110 -44.07 1.20 20.57
C MET A 110 -45.25 1.56 21.46
N GLY A 111 -45.49 2.85 21.75
CA GLY A 111 -46.68 3.31 22.45
C GLY A 111 -47.94 3.26 21.58
N VAL A 112 -47.82 3.56 20.28
CA VAL A 112 -48.94 3.61 19.32
C VAL A 112 -49.29 2.22 18.76
N PHE A 113 -48.31 1.36 18.49
CA PHE A 113 -48.51 0.05 17.85
C PHE A 113 -48.80 -1.11 18.81
N ARG A 114 -48.82 -0.87 20.13
CA ARG A 114 -48.99 -1.95 21.12
C ARG A 114 -50.39 -2.56 21.14
N GLU A 115 -51.39 -1.86 20.63
CA GLU A 115 -52.76 -2.39 20.54
C GLU A 115 -53.00 -3.27 19.29
N GLU A 116 -52.25 -3.11 18.20
CA GLU A 116 -52.53 -3.81 16.94
C GLU A 116 -51.58 -4.97 16.59
N MET A 117 -50.39 -5.07 17.19
CA MET A 117 -49.42 -6.12 16.86
C MET A 117 -49.37 -7.26 17.89
N ARG A 118 -50.45 -8.03 18.00
CA ARG A 118 -50.32 -9.43 18.42
C ARG A 118 -50.18 -10.28 17.15
N PRO A 119 -49.00 -10.81 16.83
CA PRO A 119 -48.91 -11.73 15.69
C PRO A 119 -49.86 -12.92 15.96
N PRO A 120 -50.64 -13.37 14.98
CA PRO A 120 -51.39 -14.61 15.13
C PRO A 120 -50.38 -15.71 15.49
N THR A 121 -50.68 -16.48 16.53
CA THR A 121 -49.89 -17.65 16.92
C THR A 121 -49.59 -18.47 15.66
N PRO A 122 -48.34 -18.83 15.37
CA PRO A 122 -48.02 -19.63 14.18
C PRO A 122 -48.88 -20.89 14.19
N GLU A 123 -49.73 -21.05 13.17
CA GLU A 123 -50.52 -22.25 12.99
C GLU A 123 -49.57 -23.40 12.67
N ASP A 124 -49.65 -24.49 13.44
CA ASP A 124 -48.78 -25.64 13.25
C ASP A 124 -49.07 -26.30 11.90
N THR A 125 -48.02 -26.58 11.11
CA THR A 125 -48.17 -27.06 9.71
C THR A 125 -48.67 -28.51 9.68
N PHE A 126 -48.48 -29.26 10.77
CA PHE A 126 -48.96 -30.63 10.93
C PHE A 126 -49.79 -30.74 12.21
N SER A 127 -51.00 -31.26 12.11
CA SER A 127 -51.86 -31.49 13.28
C SER A 127 -51.45 -32.71 14.12
N ASN A 128 -50.59 -33.59 13.57
CA ASN A 128 -50.09 -34.79 14.24
C ASN A 128 -48.56 -34.71 14.38
N PRO A 129 -48.01 -34.69 15.61
CA PRO A 129 -46.58 -34.58 15.83
C PRO A 129 -45.78 -35.76 15.24
N GLU A 130 -46.33 -36.98 15.21
CA GLU A 130 -45.61 -38.16 14.69
C GLU A 130 -45.34 -38.04 13.18
N LEU A 131 -46.31 -37.53 12.40
CA LEU A 131 -46.15 -37.30 10.97
C LEU A 131 -45.12 -36.19 10.67
N ALA A 132 -45.05 -35.17 11.52
CA ALA A 132 -44.07 -34.10 11.37
C ALA A 132 -42.64 -34.65 11.52
N TYR A 133 -42.42 -35.55 12.49
CA TYR A 133 -41.11 -36.18 12.68
C TYR A 133 -40.75 -37.11 11.53
N GLU A 134 -41.69 -37.88 11.00
CA GLU A 134 -41.43 -38.77 9.86
C GLU A 134 -41.00 -37.97 8.61
N VAL A 135 -41.73 -36.90 8.28
CA VAL A 135 -41.40 -36.01 7.15
C VAL A 135 -40.07 -35.30 7.40
N LEU A 136 -39.78 -34.91 8.64
CA LEU A 136 -38.52 -34.28 9.00
C LEU A 136 -37.35 -35.26 8.80
N GLU A 137 -37.47 -36.50 9.28
CA GLU A 137 -36.43 -37.51 9.12
C GLU A 137 -36.16 -37.83 7.64
N SER A 138 -37.21 -37.98 6.83
CA SER A 138 -37.06 -38.22 5.39
C SER A 138 -36.39 -37.04 4.70
N THR A 139 -36.78 -35.81 5.05
CA THR A 139 -36.19 -34.59 4.48
C THR A 139 -34.72 -34.45 4.87
N LEU A 140 -34.37 -34.71 6.13
CA LEU A 140 -32.98 -34.65 6.61
C LEU A 140 -32.11 -35.71 5.93
N MET A 141 -32.62 -36.93 5.76
CA MET A 141 -31.92 -37.99 5.04
C MET A 141 -31.70 -37.61 3.57
N GLU A 142 -32.72 -37.08 2.89
CA GLU A 142 -32.60 -36.65 1.50
C GLU A 142 -31.55 -35.54 1.35
N VAL A 143 -31.63 -34.50 2.17
CA VAL A 143 -30.65 -33.40 2.18
C VAL A 143 -29.24 -33.92 2.47
N SER A 144 -29.09 -34.81 3.46
CA SER A 144 -27.80 -35.41 3.80
C SER A 144 -27.21 -36.21 2.64
N THR A 145 -28.01 -37.03 1.98
CA THR A 145 -27.55 -37.82 0.82
C THR A 145 -27.19 -36.94 -0.37
N ASN A 146 -27.96 -35.88 -0.63
CA ASN A 146 -27.66 -34.92 -1.70
C ASN A 146 -26.36 -34.14 -1.42
N LEU A 147 -26.14 -33.71 -0.17
CA LEU A 147 -24.88 -33.07 0.23
C LEU A 147 -23.69 -34.04 0.10
N ASN A 148 -23.84 -35.28 0.55
CA ASN A 148 -22.77 -36.27 0.46
C ASN A 148 -22.40 -36.58 -1.00
N LYS A 149 -23.40 -36.71 -1.89
CA LYS A 149 -23.17 -36.83 -3.34
C LYS A 149 -22.40 -35.61 -3.88
N GLY A 150 -22.86 -34.39 -3.58
CA GLY A 150 -22.19 -33.16 -4.03
C GLY A 150 -20.72 -33.07 -3.57
N VAL A 151 -20.43 -33.43 -2.32
CA VAL A 151 -19.05 -33.46 -1.80
C VAL A 151 -18.17 -34.47 -2.56
N THR A 152 -18.70 -35.65 -2.87
CA THR A 152 -17.94 -36.66 -3.64
C THR A 152 -17.67 -36.23 -5.07
N GLU A 153 -18.60 -35.56 -5.73
CA GLU A 153 -18.43 -35.01 -7.08
C GLU A 153 -17.36 -33.91 -7.09
N VAL A 154 -17.40 -32.98 -6.13
CA VAL A 154 -16.37 -31.94 -5.99
C VAL A 154 -14.99 -32.56 -5.79
N LYS A 155 -14.87 -33.61 -4.95
CA LYS A 155 -13.60 -34.28 -4.70
C LYS A 155 -13.03 -34.95 -5.97
N LYS A 156 -13.88 -35.58 -6.79
CA LYS A 156 -13.46 -36.15 -8.09
C LYS A 156 -12.98 -35.06 -9.04
N THR A 157 -13.75 -33.98 -9.18
CA THR A 157 -13.38 -32.84 -10.02
C THR A 157 -12.06 -32.20 -9.58
N GLN A 158 -11.79 -32.11 -8.28
CA GLN A 158 -10.49 -31.63 -7.78
C GLN A 158 -9.33 -32.56 -8.18
N GLN A 159 -9.52 -33.88 -8.10
CA GLN A 159 -8.51 -34.85 -8.55
C GLN A 159 -8.25 -34.74 -10.05
N ASP A 160 -9.30 -34.59 -10.86
CA ASP A 160 -9.18 -34.43 -12.32
C ASP A 160 -8.47 -33.12 -12.68
N ILE A 161 -8.82 -32.01 -12.04
CA ILE A 161 -8.15 -30.71 -12.23
C ILE A 161 -6.66 -30.82 -11.85
N HIS A 162 -6.34 -31.46 -10.73
CA HIS A 162 -4.96 -31.65 -10.31
C HIS A 162 -4.19 -32.51 -11.34
N LYS A 163 -4.81 -33.57 -11.86
CA LYS A 163 -4.22 -34.42 -12.90
C LYS A 163 -3.93 -33.63 -14.17
N VAL A 164 -4.90 -32.88 -14.69
CA VAL A 164 -4.73 -32.01 -15.86
C VAL A 164 -3.62 -30.99 -15.62
N THR A 165 -3.57 -30.38 -14.43
CA THR A 165 -2.52 -29.41 -14.07
C THR A 165 -1.13 -30.04 -14.10
N CYS A 166 -0.98 -31.28 -13.60
CA CYS A 166 0.27 -32.03 -13.68
C CYS A 166 0.68 -32.37 -15.12
N GLU A 167 -0.26 -32.76 -15.98
CA GLU A 167 0.00 -33.08 -17.39
C GLU A 167 0.44 -31.83 -18.17
N VAL A 168 -0.28 -30.71 -18.01
CA VAL A 168 0.09 -29.41 -18.62
C VAL A 168 1.50 -28.98 -18.20
N LYS A 169 1.83 -29.10 -16.90
CA LYS A 169 3.17 -28.74 -16.40
C LYS A 169 4.27 -29.60 -17.04
N LYS A 170 4.03 -30.91 -17.19
CA LYS A 170 4.98 -31.83 -17.83
C LYS A 170 5.23 -31.46 -19.30
N GLU A 171 4.17 -31.15 -20.05
CA GLU A 171 4.27 -30.75 -21.46
C GLU A 171 5.02 -29.42 -21.65
N ILE A 172 4.81 -28.44 -20.76
CA ILE A 172 5.56 -27.16 -20.78
C ILE A 172 7.05 -27.40 -20.55
N THR A 173 7.42 -28.22 -19.56
CA THR A 173 8.83 -28.50 -19.24
C THR A 173 9.56 -29.34 -20.29
N LYS A 174 8.84 -30.10 -21.12
CA LYS A 174 9.42 -30.91 -22.21
C LYS A 174 9.72 -30.07 -23.48
N LYS A 175 9.14 -28.88 -23.58
CA LYS A 175 9.23 -27.98 -24.74
C LYS A 175 10.33 -26.91 -24.60
N HIS A 176 11.07 -26.89 -23.49
CA HIS A 176 12.30 -26.12 -23.27
C HIS A 176 13.47 -27.08 -23.12
#